data_AF-A0A1V5HN15-F1
#
_entry.id   AF-A0A1V5HN15-F1
#
_cell.length_a   1.000
_cell.length_b   1.000
_cell.length_c   1.000
_cell.angle_alpha   90.00
_cell.angle_beta   90.00
_cell.angle_gamma   90.00
#
_symmetry.space_group_name_H-M   'P 1'
#
loop_
_entity.id
_entity.type
_entity.pdbx_description
1 polymer ?
#
loop_
_entity_poly.entity_id
_entity_poly.type
_entity_poly.pdbx_seq_one_letter_code
_entity_poly.pdbx_strand_id
1 'polypeptide(L)' 'MKKVKKTEKAPKKTPFIKTKVRPNNSVEVEIQKNPAQTLLGKILIYVLVIGMTLLGAVALIYLMIQVGKTI' A
#
# COMPACT_ATOMS: atom_id res chain seq x y z
N MET A 1 -33.95 -24.72 -28.30
CA MET A 1 -33.22 -23.45 -28.07
C MET A 1 -32.14 -23.68 -27.01
N LYS A 2 -30.84 -23.70 -27.38
CA LYS A 2 -29.72 -23.87 -26.44
C LYS A 2 -29.43 -22.54 -25.75
N LYS A 3 -29.51 -22.49 -24.41
CA LYS A 3 -29.13 -21.31 -23.61
C LYS A 3 -27.60 -21.19 -23.61
N VAL A 4 -27.09 -20.15 -24.27
CA VAL A 4 -25.68 -19.79 -24.26
C VAL A 4 -25.33 -19.25 -22.87
N LYS A 5 -24.51 -19.99 -22.13
CA LYS A 5 -24.03 -19.60 -20.80
C LYS A 5 -23.08 -18.41 -20.97
N LYS A 6 -23.46 -17.25 -20.42
CA LYS A 6 -22.69 -15.99 -20.49
C LYS A 6 -21.36 -16.20 -19.75
N THR A 7 -20.27 -16.35 -20.48
CA THR A 7 -18.93 -16.47 -19.91
C THR A 7 -18.56 -15.16 -19.20
N GLU A 8 -18.52 -15.19 -17.86
CA GLU A 8 -18.02 -14.08 -17.06
C GLU A 8 -16.57 -13.82 -17.45
N LYS A 9 -16.31 -12.64 -18.04
CA LYS A 9 -14.97 -12.21 -18.42
C LYS A 9 -14.15 -12.09 -17.14
N ALA A 10 -13.11 -12.90 -17.01
CA ALA A 10 -12.16 -12.84 -15.90
C ALA A 10 -11.67 -11.38 -15.70
N PRO A 11 -11.58 -10.89 -14.44
CA PRO A 11 -11.18 -9.52 -14.17
C PRO A 11 -9.77 -9.30 -14.71
N LYS A 12 -9.64 -8.42 -15.72
CA LYS A 12 -8.34 -8.01 -16.27
C LYS A 12 -7.52 -7.38 -15.14
N LYS A 13 -6.51 -8.09 -14.65
CA LYS A 13 -5.51 -7.53 -13.72
C LYS A 13 -4.75 -6.43 -14.46
N THR A 14 -5.08 -5.18 -14.19
CA THR A 14 -4.33 -4.02 -14.71
C THR A 14 -2.92 -4.03 -14.08
N PRO A 15 -1.84 -3.98 -14.90
CA PRO A 15 -0.47 -3.99 -14.39
C PRO A 15 -0.20 -2.72 -13.59
N PHE A 16 0.56 -2.85 -12.50
CA PHE A 16 0.88 -1.75 -11.57
C PHE A 16 1.74 -0.67 -12.26
N ILE A 17 2.63 -1.10 -13.16
CA ILE A 17 3.55 -0.25 -13.92
C ILE A 17 3.39 -0.64 -15.39
N LYS A 18 3.23 0.34 -16.28
CA LYS A 18 3.41 0.15 -17.73
C LYS A 18 4.69 0.86 -18.14
N THR A 19 5.63 0.09 -18.67
CA THR A 19 6.81 0.62 -19.34
C THR A 19 6.52 0.74 -20.83
N LYS A 20 6.49 1.95 -21.36
CA LYS A 20 6.49 2.19 -22.81
C LYS A 20 7.90 2.53 -23.24
N VAL A 21 8.42 1.81 -24.22
CA VAL A 21 9.68 2.16 -24.88
C VAL A 21 9.34 3.09 -26.03
N ARG A 22 9.85 4.32 -25.99
CA ARG A 22 9.67 5.28 -27.08
C ARG A 22 10.64 4.96 -28.25
N PRO A 23 10.38 5.44 -29.48
CA PRO A 23 11.23 5.18 -30.65
C PRO A 23 12.68 5.67 -30.53
N ASN A 24 12.92 6.59 -29.60
CA ASN A 24 14.25 7.11 -29.22
C ASN A 24 14.89 6.32 -28.07
N ASN A 25 14.51 5.06 -27.86
CA ASN A 25 15.01 4.16 -26.81
C ASN A 25 14.82 4.65 -25.35
N SER A 26 14.01 5.68 -25.10
CA SER A 26 13.69 6.08 -23.73
C SER A 26 12.58 5.20 -23.15
N VAL A 27 12.74 4.79 -21.89
CA VAL A 27 11.76 3.99 -21.15
C VAL A 27 10.90 4.95 -20.32
N GLU A 28 9.64 5.08 -20.70
CA GLU A 28 8.66 5.86 -19.96
C GLU A 28 7.88 4.93 -19.03
N VAL A 29 7.93 5.24 -17.73
CA VAL A 29 7.30 4.44 -16.69
C VAL A 29 6.01 5.12 -16.25
N GLU A 30 4.87 4.66 -16.76
CA GLU A 30 3.56 5.14 -16.35
C GLU A 30 3.10 4.35 -15.10
N ILE A 31 3.02 5.04 -13.95
CA ILE A 31 2.42 4.51 -12.73
C ILE A 31 0.90 4.56 -12.92
N GLN A 32 0.28 3.40 -13.16
CA GLN A 32 -1.15 3.33 -13.47
C GLN A 32 -2.06 3.23 -12.24
N LYS A 33 -1.50 2.91 -11.06
CA LYS A 33 -2.27 2.76 -9.83
C LYS A 33 -1.72 3.69 -8.77
N ASN A 34 -2.60 4.47 -8.16
CA ASN A 34 -2.25 5.23 -6.96
C ASN A 34 -1.75 4.24 -5.88
N PRO A 35 -0.54 4.43 -5.33
CA PRO A 35 0.02 3.57 -4.28
C PRO A 35 -0.94 3.36 -3.11
N ALA A 36 -1.72 4.39 -2.72
CA ALA A 36 -2.71 4.31 -1.64
C ALA A 36 -3.86 3.33 -1.91
N GLN A 37 -4.12 3.00 -3.18
CA GLN A 37 -5.13 2.02 -3.57
C GLN A 37 -4.57 0.60 -3.70
N THR A 38 -3.25 0.44 -3.67
CA THR A 38 -2.62 -0.88 -3.77
C THR A 38 -2.57 -1.59 -2.43
N LEU A 39 -2.65 -2.93 -2.46
CA LEU A 39 -2.60 -3.75 -1.25
C LEU A 39 -1.30 -3.53 -0.47
N LEU A 40 -0.16 -3.48 -1.18
CA LEU A 40 1.15 -3.20 -0.59
C LEU A 40 1.22 -1.79 0.01
N GLY A 41 0.73 -0.77 -0.71
CA GLY A 41 0.72 0.60 -0.19
C GLY A 41 -0.15 0.75 1.05
N LYS A 42 -1.32 0.10 1.10
CA LYS A 42 -2.17 0.06 2.30
C LYS A 42 -1.46 -0.58 3.48
N ILE A 43 -0.81 -1.73 3.27
CA ILE A 43 -0.05 -2.42 4.32
C ILE A 43 1.06 -1.52 4.86
N LEU A 44 1.83 -0.88 3.99
CA LEU A 44 2.90 0.03 4.41
C LEU A 44 2.36 1.21 5.23
N ILE A 45 1.24 1.79 4.82
CA ILE A 45 0.58 2.87 5.58
C ILE A 45 0.17 2.37 6.96
N TYR A 46 -0.45 1.19 7.07
CA TYR A 46 -0.83 0.63 8.37
C TYR A 46 0.37 0.36 9.26
N VAL A 47 1.44 -0.22 8.73
CA VAL A 47 2.68 -0.49 9.49
C VAL A 47 3.28 0.81 10.01
N LEU A 48 3.32 1.85 9.17
CA LEU A 48 3.87 3.14 9.55
C LEU A 48 3.03 3.81 10.65
N VAL A 49 1.72 3.89 10.45
CA VAL A 49 0.80 4.52 11.41
C VAL A 49 0.79 3.76 12.75
N ILE A 50 0.63 2.43 12.71
CA ILE A 50 0.62 1.60 13.92
C ILE A 50 1.97 1.67 14.62
N GLY A 51 3.08 1.57 13.86
CA GLY A 51 4.44 1.65 14.41
C GLY A 51 4.69 2.96 15.13
N MET A 52 4.37 4.10 14.50
CA MET A 52 4.51 5.42 15.12
C MET A 52 3.62 5.57 16.36
N THR A 53 2.38 5.08 16.30
CA THR A 53 1.43 5.19 17.41
C THR A 53 1.89 4.37 18.61
N LEU A 54 2.30 3.11 18.39
CA LEU A 54 2.79 2.22 19.44
C LEU A 54 4.10 2.73 20.04
N LEU A 55 5.05 3.16 19.20
CA LEU A 55 6.30 3.74 19.69
C LEU A 55 6.05 4.97 20.57
N GLY A 56 5.18 5.88 20.12
CA GLY A 56 4.82 7.06 20.91
C GLY A 56 4.16 6.69 22.24
N ALA A 57 3.22 5.74 22.23
CA ALA A 57 2.56 5.26 23.45
C ALA A 57 3.55 4.62 24.43
N VAL A 58 4.43 3.74 23.94
CA VAL A 58 5.45 3.07 24.78
C VAL A 58 6.44 4.09 25.35
N ALA A 59 6.87 5.06 24.55
CA ALA A 59 7.76 6.13 25.02
C ALA A 59 7.10 6.97 26.13
N LEU A 60 5.81 7.30 25.99
CA LEU A 60 5.06 8.02 27.02
C LEU A 60 4.90 7.22 28.31
N ILE A 61 4.58 5.93 28.21
CA ILE A 61 4.49 5.04 29.38
C ILE A 61 5.84 4.94 30.08
N TYR A 62 6.91 4.77 29.31
CA TYR A 62 8.27 4.72 29.86
C TYR A 62 8.62 6.02 30.60
N LEU A 63 8.31 7.18 30.00
CA LEU A 63 8.54 8.48 30.60
C LEU A 63 7.75 8.66 31.91
N MET A 64 6.47 8.27 31.94
CA MET A 64 5.63 8.31 33.14
C MET A 64 6.21 7.45 34.27
N ILE A 65 6.67 6.24 33.97
CA ILE A 65 7.32 5.36 34.95
C ILE A 65 8.61 6.01 35.47
N GLN A 66 9.43 6.57 34.58
CA GLN A 66 10.69 7.19 34.96
C GLN A 66 10.47 8.39 35.88
N VAL A 67 9.54 9.28 35.53
CA VAL A 67 9.19 10.44 36.36
C VAL A 67 8.62 10.00 37.70
N GLY A 68 7.67 9.05 37.71
CA GLY A 68 7.06 8.54 38.94
C GLY A 68 8.01 7.77 39.85
N LYS A 69 9.16 7.31 39.35
CA LYS A 69 10.21 6.65 40.14
C LYS A 69 11.28 7.62 40.65
N THR A 70 11.28 8.85 40.14
CA THR A 70 12.25 9.91 40.49
C THR A 70 11.71 10.85 41.58
N ILE A 71 10.39 10.81 41.84
CA ILE A 71 9.70 11.48 42.95
C ILE A 71 9.55 10.48 44.10
#